data_AF-A0A2K3J3A9-F1
#
_entry.id   AF-A0A2K3J3A9-F1
#
_cell.length_a   1.000
_cell.length_b   1.000
_cell.length_c   1.000
_cell.angle_alpha   90.00
_cell.angle_beta   90.00
_cell.angle_gamma   90.00
#
_symmetry.space_group_name_H-M   'P 1'
#
loop_
_entity.id
_entity.type
_entity.pdbx_description
1 polymer ?
#
loop_
_entity_poly.entity_id
_entity_poly.type
_entity_poly.pdbx_seq_one_letter_code
_entity_poly.pdbx_strand_id
1 'polypeptide(L)'
;GIGYFTLPLAVHGKAKKIYSCEKNPVSYNYLCENIVLNNVTSVVEPLLGDNREIAPKNIADRVIMGYIGDTASFLPTAFNCLKNSCGVIHFHDKFPEKNASDLIMKKIKQEANNIDRVAELLRYKQVKSYAPGIGHFVFDIKVNEK
;
A
#
# COMPACT_ATOMS: atom_id res chain seq x y z
N GLY A 1 -10.20 0.53 3.60
CA GLY A 1 -11.20 -0.28 4.33
C GLY A 1 -11.54 0.43 5.62
N ILE A 2 -11.96 -0.31 6.66
CA ILE A 2 -12.32 0.28 7.97
C ILE A 2 -11.12 0.62 8.87
N GLY A 3 -9.90 0.59 8.34
CA GLY A 3 -8.68 0.96 9.07
C GLY A 3 -7.75 -0.19 9.49
N TYR A 4 -7.83 -1.37 8.86
CA TYR A 4 -7.02 -2.55 9.24
C TYR A 4 -5.52 -2.27 9.37
N PHE A 5 -4.93 -1.51 8.44
CA PHE A 5 -3.53 -1.10 8.50
C PHE A 5 -3.37 0.30 9.09
N THR A 6 -4.31 1.20 8.79
CA THR A 6 -4.31 2.60 9.21
C THR A 6 -4.25 2.74 10.73
N LEU A 7 -5.11 2.04 11.47
CA LEU A 7 -5.25 2.24 12.92
C LEU A 7 -4.03 1.73 13.69
N PRO A 8 -3.51 0.49 13.47
CA PRO A 8 -2.30 0.06 14.16
C PRO A 8 -1.10 0.97 13.88
N LEU A 9 -0.98 1.49 12.65
CA LEU A 9 0.08 2.44 12.29
C LEU A 9 -0.09 3.80 12.96
N ALA A 10 -1.32 4.29 13.06
CA ALA A 10 -1.60 5.55 13.73
C ALA A 10 -1.34 5.47 15.24
N VAL A 11 -1.80 4.39 15.89
CA VAL A 11 -1.70 4.21 17.35
C VAL A 11 -0.27 3.85 17.78
N HIS A 12 0.41 2.96 17.05
CA HIS A 12 1.71 2.42 17.48
C HIS A 12 2.88 2.82 16.59
N GLY A 13 2.63 3.17 15.33
CA GLY A 13 3.68 3.39 14.32
C GLY A 13 4.35 4.76 14.39
N LYS A 14 3.90 5.67 15.27
CA LYS A 14 4.42 7.04 15.43
C LYS A 14 4.49 7.83 14.11
N ALA A 15 3.58 7.53 13.17
CA ALA A 15 3.47 8.28 11.93
C ALA A 15 3.06 9.72 12.21
N LYS A 16 3.71 10.69 11.56
CA LYS A 16 3.33 12.10 11.69
C LYS A 16 1.96 12.40 11.05
N LYS A 17 1.66 11.71 9.95
CA LYS A 17 0.42 11.85 9.18
C LYS A 17 0.17 10.56 8.40
N ILE A 18 -1.09 10.17 8.27
CA ILE A 18 -1.54 9.03 7.44
C ILE A 18 -2.73 9.50 6.61
N TYR A 19 -2.69 9.25 5.29
CA TYR A 19 -3.83 9.45 4.41
C TYR A 19 -4.43 8.09 4.09
N SER A 20 -5.71 7.90 4.40
CA SER A 20 -6.38 6.60 4.29
C SER A 20 -7.52 6.69 3.27
N CYS A 21 -7.23 6.28 2.03
CA CYS A 21 -8.20 6.27 0.94
C CYS A 21 -9.16 5.07 1.06
N GLU A 22 -10.46 5.30 0.94
CA GLU A 22 -11.49 4.27 0.85
C GLU A 22 -12.55 4.65 -0.17
N LYS A 23 -12.87 3.72 -1.09
CA LYS A 23 -13.81 3.94 -2.19
C LYS A 23 -15.26 3.69 -1.80
N ASN A 24 -15.50 2.66 -0.98
CA ASN A 24 -16.82 2.26 -0.53
C ASN A 24 -17.31 3.18 0.60
N PRO A 25 -18.41 3.92 0.41
CA PRO A 25 -18.90 4.88 1.41
C PRO A 25 -19.22 4.27 2.78
N VAL A 26 -19.72 3.04 2.81
CA VAL A 26 -20.03 2.35 4.07
C VAL A 26 -18.76 2.05 4.86
N SER A 27 -17.75 1.48 4.19
CA SER A 27 -16.45 1.22 4.80
C SER A 27 -15.73 2.50 5.24
N TYR A 28 -15.91 3.58 4.48
CA TYR A 28 -15.38 4.90 4.82
C TYR A 28 -16.03 5.47 6.10
N ASN A 29 -17.34 5.31 6.27
CA ASN A 29 -18.01 5.76 7.49
C ASN A 29 -17.48 5.02 8.73
N TYR A 30 -17.31 3.70 8.64
CA TYR A 30 -16.67 2.93 9.71
C TYR A 30 -15.19 3.30 9.92
N LEU A 31 -14.46 3.62 8.86
CA LEU A 31 -13.09 4.14 9.00
C LEU A 31 -13.08 5.44 9.81
N CYS A 32 -13.99 6.38 9.52
CA CYS A 32 -14.10 7.64 10.24
C CYS A 32 -14.44 7.41 11.72
N GLU A 33 -15.43 6.55 11.99
CA GLU A 33 -15.78 6.17 13.36
C GLU A 33 -14.59 5.55 14.10
N ASN A 34 -13.89 4.60 13.46
CA ASN A 34 -12.74 3.95 14.07
C ASN A 34 -11.58 4.92 14.34
N ILE A 35 -11.37 5.93 13.49
CA ILE A 35 -10.36 6.98 13.71
C ILE A 35 -10.68 7.76 15.00
N VAL A 36 -11.96 8.10 15.22
CA VAL A 36 -12.43 8.78 16.43
C VAL A 36 -12.29 7.87 17.65
N LEU A 37 -12.77 6.63 17.58
CA LEU A 37 -12.72 5.65 18.68
C LEU A 37 -11.29 5.35 19.15
N ASN A 38 -10.31 5.43 18.24
CA ASN A 38 -8.90 5.20 18.57
C ASN A 38 -8.13 6.48 18.91
N ASN A 39 -8.78 7.65 18.96
CA ASN A 39 -8.15 8.94 19.26
C ASN A 39 -6.99 9.32 18.33
N VAL A 40 -7.10 8.99 17.04
CA VAL A 40 -6.06 9.24 16.03
C VAL A 40 -6.46 10.28 14.98
N THR A 41 -7.46 11.11 15.28
CA THR A 41 -7.99 12.17 14.39
C THR A 41 -6.94 13.21 13.99
N SER A 42 -5.93 13.47 14.83
CA SER A 42 -4.83 14.40 14.51
C SER A 42 -3.80 13.80 13.54
N VAL A 43 -3.73 12.48 13.45
CA VAL A 43 -2.74 11.74 12.65
C VAL A 43 -3.34 11.25 11.34
N VAL A 44 -4.58 10.78 11.36
CA VAL A 44 -5.22 10.12 10.22
C VAL A 44 -6.20 11.05 9.52
N GLU A 45 -6.03 11.18 8.20
CA GLU A 45 -6.96 11.84 7.30
C GLU A 45 -7.65 10.79 6.42
N PRO A 46 -8.94 10.49 6.66
CA PRO A 46 -9.69 9.60 5.81
C PRO A 46 -10.09 10.35 4.53
N LEU A 47 -9.97 9.70 3.37
CA LEU A 47 -10.34 10.25 2.07
C LEU A 47 -11.34 9.32 1.37
N LEU A 48 -12.54 9.83 1.06
CA LEU A 48 -13.58 9.07 0.35
C LEU A 48 -13.39 9.20 -1.16
N GLY A 49 -13.08 8.10 -1.85
CA GLY A 49 -12.95 8.09 -3.29
C GLY A 49 -12.03 6.99 -3.83
N ASP A 50 -11.89 6.95 -5.15
CA ASP A 50 -10.93 6.08 -5.82
C ASP A 50 -9.50 6.61 -5.63
N ASN A 51 -8.58 5.77 -5.15
CA ASN A 51 -7.20 6.20 -4.88
C ASN A 51 -6.51 6.81 -6.11
N ARG A 52 -6.90 6.41 -7.33
CA ARG A 52 -6.34 6.95 -8.57
C ARG A 52 -6.65 8.43 -8.77
N GLU A 53 -7.71 8.90 -8.14
CA GLU A 53 -8.22 10.27 -8.24
C GLU A 53 -7.87 11.11 -7.01
N ILE A 54 -8.03 10.53 -5.81
CA ILE A 54 -7.97 11.27 -4.54
C ILE A 54 -6.67 11.09 -3.76
N ALA A 55 -5.82 10.11 -4.09
CA ALA A 55 -4.61 9.89 -3.30
C ALA A 55 -3.64 11.06 -3.48
N PRO A 56 -3.07 11.58 -2.37
CA PRO A 56 -2.17 12.72 -2.42
C PRO A 56 -0.84 12.32 -3.09
N LYS A 57 -0.31 13.22 -3.91
CA LYS A 57 0.90 12.99 -4.71
C LYS A 57 2.13 13.60 -4.06
N ASN A 58 3.28 12.96 -4.20
CA ASN A 58 4.59 13.46 -3.78
C ASN A 58 4.71 13.80 -2.28
N ILE A 59 4.08 13.02 -1.40
CA ILE A 59 4.07 13.31 0.05
C ILE A 59 4.33 12.11 0.96
N ALA A 60 4.30 10.88 0.44
CA ALA A 60 4.39 9.68 1.25
C ALA A 60 5.84 9.19 1.37
N ASP A 61 6.30 8.91 2.58
CA ASP A 61 7.55 8.16 2.80
C ASP A 61 7.32 6.65 2.62
N ARG A 62 6.06 6.21 2.79
CA ARG A 62 5.62 4.81 2.71
C ARG A 62 4.21 4.72 2.14
N VAL A 63 3.96 3.76 1.26
CA VAL A 63 2.65 3.45 0.69
C VAL A 63 2.26 2.01 1.02
N ILE A 64 1.01 1.79 1.42
CA ILE A 64 0.47 0.46 1.71
C ILE A 64 -0.60 0.14 0.68
N MET A 65 -0.34 -0.88 -0.13
CA MET A 65 -1.27 -1.39 -1.13
C MET A 65 -1.91 -2.67 -0.58
N GLY A 66 -2.76 -2.49 0.44
CA GLY A 66 -3.44 -3.57 1.16
C GLY A 66 -4.66 -4.14 0.43
N TYR A 67 -4.50 -4.51 -0.84
CA TYR A 67 -5.56 -5.03 -1.70
C TYR A 67 -5.22 -6.44 -2.20
N ILE A 68 -6.20 -7.18 -2.72
CA ILE A 68 -6.01 -8.49 -3.35
C ILE A 68 -6.91 -8.54 -4.58
N GLY A 69 -6.33 -8.91 -5.73
CA GLY A 69 -7.06 -9.01 -6.99
C GLY A 69 -6.74 -7.86 -7.94
N ASP A 70 -5.51 -7.88 -8.48
CA ASP A 70 -4.95 -6.88 -9.41
C ASP A 70 -4.41 -5.62 -8.71
N THR A 71 -3.68 -5.80 -7.61
CA THR A 71 -3.02 -4.70 -6.92
C THR A 71 -1.98 -4.00 -7.81
N ALA A 72 -1.40 -4.73 -8.76
CA ALA A 72 -0.35 -4.21 -9.64
C ALA A 72 -0.82 -3.10 -10.59
N SER A 73 -2.11 -3.01 -10.93
CA SER A 73 -2.62 -1.90 -11.76
C SER A 73 -2.62 -0.54 -11.03
N PHE A 74 -2.44 -0.55 -9.71
CA PHE A 74 -2.36 0.66 -8.88
C PHE A 74 -0.91 1.10 -8.58
N LEU A 75 0.10 0.40 -9.10
CA LEU A 75 1.51 0.77 -8.94
C LEU A 75 1.82 2.20 -9.39
N PRO A 76 1.32 2.69 -10.55
CA PRO A 76 1.54 4.08 -10.96
C PRO A 76 1.04 5.09 -9.91
N THR A 77 -0.13 4.84 -9.32
CA THR A 77 -0.64 5.68 -8.22
C THR A 77 0.27 5.62 -7.00
N ALA A 78 0.73 4.42 -6.61
CA ALA A 78 1.62 4.25 -5.46
C ALA A 78 2.95 5.00 -5.64
N PHE A 79 3.58 4.92 -6.82
CA PHE A 79 4.79 5.67 -7.12
C PHE A 79 4.56 7.18 -7.11
N ASN A 80 3.42 7.66 -7.63
CA ASN A 80 3.07 9.07 -7.60
C ASN A 80 2.81 9.60 -6.18
N CYS A 81 2.39 8.75 -5.24
CA CYS A 81 2.22 9.14 -3.85
C CYS A 81 3.56 9.36 -3.13
N LEU A 82 4.60 8.60 -3.51
CA LEU A 82 5.92 8.66 -2.87
C LEU A 82 6.61 10.00 -3.10
N LYS A 83 7.26 10.54 -2.06
CA LYS A 83 8.09 11.75 -2.17
C LYS A 83 9.24 11.53 -3.14
N ASN A 84 9.38 12.39 -4.14
CA ASN A 84 10.32 12.28 -5.25
C ASN A 84 10.27 10.91 -5.95
N SER A 85 9.13 10.22 -5.87
CA SER A 85 8.96 8.83 -6.31
C SER A 85 9.92 7.83 -5.61
N CYS A 86 10.33 8.13 -4.38
CA CYS A 86 11.24 7.34 -3.55
C CYS A 86 10.60 7.03 -2.18
N GLY A 87 10.89 5.86 -1.63
CA GLY A 87 10.32 5.43 -0.34
C GLY A 87 10.10 3.94 -0.26
N VAL A 88 9.10 3.51 0.52
CA VAL A 88 8.79 2.08 0.68
C VAL A 88 7.36 1.77 0.28
N ILE A 89 7.16 0.75 -0.54
CA ILE A 89 5.85 0.23 -0.92
C ILE A 89 5.65 -1.13 -0.23
N HIS A 90 4.52 -1.29 0.47
CA HIS A 90 4.04 -2.59 0.95
C HIS A 90 2.99 -3.11 -0.02
N PHE A 91 3.41 -4.01 -0.89
CA PHE A 91 2.57 -4.55 -1.94
C PHE A 91 1.92 -5.86 -1.48
N HIS A 92 0.59 -5.89 -1.38
CA HIS A 92 -0.15 -7.13 -1.13
C HIS A 92 -0.81 -7.61 -2.40
N ASP A 93 -0.73 -8.91 -2.68
CA ASP A 93 -1.62 -9.59 -3.63
C ASP A 93 -1.53 -11.11 -3.44
N LYS A 94 -2.30 -11.85 -4.21
CA LYS A 94 -2.25 -13.31 -4.28
C LYS A 94 -1.32 -13.77 -5.41
N PHE A 95 -0.47 -14.75 -5.11
CA PHE A 95 0.44 -15.36 -6.08
C PHE A 95 0.46 -16.89 -5.90
N PRO A 96 0.79 -17.65 -6.95
CA PRO A 96 1.22 -19.03 -6.78
C PRO A 96 2.35 -19.09 -5.74
N GLU A 97 2.32 -20.09 -4.87
CA GLU A 97 3.32 -20.19 -3.79
C GLU A 97 4.75 -20.34 -4.33
N LYS A 98 4.88 -20.96 -5.51
CA LYS A 98 6.16 -21.05 -6.24
C LYS A 98 6.40 -19.76 -7.04
N ASN A 99 7.63 -19.25 -6.97
CA ASN A 99 8.12 -18.11 -7.76
C ASN A 99 7.35 -16.79 -7.55
N ALA A 100 6.65 -16.62 -6.42
CA ALA A 100 5.85 -15.43 -6.13
C ALA A 100 6.66 -14.13 -6.26
N SER A 101 7.87 -14.09 -5.71
CA SER A 101 8.78 -12.93 -5.77
C SER A 101 9.19 -12.56 -7.19
N ASP A 102 9.58 -13.56 -7.99
CA ASP A 102 10.15 -13.31 -9.31
C ASP A 102 9.10 -12.73 -10.26
N LEU A 103 7.88 -13.24 -10.18
CA LEU A 103 6.74 -12.78 -10.97
C LEU A 103 6.45 -11.30 -10.73
N ILE A 104 6.32 -10.90 -9.46
CA ILE A 104 5.93 -9.53 -9.14
C ILE A 104 7.09 -8.54 -9.25
N MET A 105 8.30 -8.93 -8.84
CA MET A 105 9.46 -8.04 -8.87
C MET A 105 9.85 -7.65 -10.29
N LYS A 106 9.64 -8.53 -11.29
CA LYS A 106 9.83 -8.15 -12.70
C LYS A 106 8.93 -6.98 -13.09
N LYS A 107 7.63 -7.06 -12.78
CA LYS A 107 6.66 -6.00 -13.08
C LYS A 107 6.96 -4.71 -12.32
N ILE A 108 7.26 -4.81 -11.03
CA ILE A 108 7.56 -3.64 -10.20
C ILE A 108 8.83 -2.92 -10.66
N LYS A 109 9.87 -3.67 -11.03
CA LYS A 109 11.10 -3.09 -11.59
C LYS A 109 10.85 -2.40 -12.94
N GLN A 110 9.98 -2.96 -13.78
CA GLN A 110 9.59 -2.31 -15.04
C GLN A 110 8.86 -0.97 -14.78
N GLU A 111 7.87 -0.96 -13.89
CA GLU A 111 7.16 0.28 -13.54
C GLU A 111 8.06 1.33 -12.91
N ALA A 112 8.99 0.92 -12.03
CA ALA A 112 9.98 1.84 -11.45
C ALA A 112 10.91 2.42 -12.53
N ASN A 113 11.35 1.60 -13.49
CA ASN A 113 12.18 2.07 -14.60
C ASN A 113 11.47 3.10 -15.48
N ASN A 114 10.15 2.97 -15.69
CA ASN A 114 9.35 3.90 -16.49
C ASN A 114 9.32 5.33 -15.91
N ILE A 115 9.59 5.48 -14.61
CA ILE A 115 9.65 6.76 -13.89
C ILE A 115 11.08 7.10 -13.45
N ASP A 116 12.08 6.48 -14.06
CA ASP A 116 13.50 6.67 -13.77
C ASP A 116 13.89 6.39 -12.31
N ARG A 117 13.38 5.28 -11.77
CA ARG A 117 13.67 4.80 -10.42
C ARG A 117 14.13 3.34 -10.41
N VAL A 118 14.74 2.92 -9.30
CA VAL A 118 15.10 1.52 -9.04
C VAL A 118 14.24 0.97 -7.91
N ALA A 119 13.73 -0.24 -8.10
CA ALA A 119 12.98 -0.97 -7.08
C ALA A 119 13.74 -2.21 -6.60
N GLU A 120 13.92 -2.32 -5.29
CA GLU A 120 14.63 -3.39 -4.60
C GLU A 120 13.71 -4.11 -3.62
N LEU A 121 13.76 -5.44 -3.63
CA LEU A 121 13.01 -6.23 -2.66
C LEU A 121 13.76 -6.23 -1.34
N LEU A 122 13.17 -5.65 -0.28
CA LEU A 122 13.74 -5.72 1.07
C LEU A 122 13.46 -7.08 1.69
N ARG A 123 12.20 -7.53 1.58
CA ARG A 123 11.74 -8.85 2.01
C ARG A 123 10.36 -9.13 1.44
N TYR A 124 9.94 -10.39 1.49
CA TYR A 124 8.56 -10.78 1.27
C TYR A 124 8.14 -11.85 2.27
N LYS A 125 6.84 -11.94 2.52
CA LYS A 125 6.27 -12.92 3.46
C LYS A 125 4.92 -13.41 2.95
N GLN A 126 4.68 -14.72 3.07
CA GLN A 126 3.33 -15.27 2.95
C GLN A 126 2.53 -14.91 4.21
N VAL A 127 1.45 -14.15 4.04
CA VAL A 127 0.56 -13.74 5.13
C VAL A 127 -0.35 -14.88 5.53
N LYS A 128 -0.94 -15.58 4.56
CA LYS A 128 -1.81 -16.74 4.73
C LYS A 128 -1.95 -17.54 3.43
N SER A 129 -2.42 -18.78 3.54
CA SER A 129 -2.97 -19.49 2.38
C SER A 129 -4.22 -18.77 1.88
N TYR A 130 -4.35 -18.64 0.56
CA TYR A 130 -5.50 -18.00 -0.08
C TYR A 130 -6.40 -19.03 -0.79
N ALA A 131 -5.80 -19.97 -1.52
CA ALA A 131 -6.45 -21.09 -2.20
C ALA A 131 -5.43 -22.23 -2.42
N PRO A 132 -5.82 -23.44 -2.88
CA PRO A 132 -4.86 -24.50 -3.17
C PRO A 132 -3.73 -24.02 -4.11
N GLY A 133 -2.49 -24.06 -3.61
CA GLY A 133 -1.29 -23.60 -4.34
C GLY A 133 -1.15 -22.07 -4.52
N ILE A 134 -2.02 -21.27 -3.91
CA ILE A 134 -2.03 -19.80 -3.99
C ILE A 134 -1.92 -19.22 -2.58
N GLY A 135 -0.89 -18.40 -2.36
CA GLY A 135 -0.69 -17.65 -1.12
C GLY A 135 -1.05 -16.18 -1.27
N HIS A 136 -1.50 -15.55 -0.17
CA HIS A 136 -1.49 -14.10 -0.05
C HIS A 136 -0.11 -13.68 0.47
N PHE A 137 0.57 -12.81 -0.28
CA PHE A 137 1.89 -12.33 0.06
C PHE A 137 1.88 -10.82 0.32
N VAL A 138 2.86 -10.39 1.11
CA VAL A 138 3.29 -9.00 1.17
C VAL A 138 4.73 -8.91 0.70
N PHE A 139 5.03 -7.92 -0.14
CA PHE A 139 6.36 -7.58 -0.61
C PHE A 139 6.69 -6.18 -0.11
N ASP A 140 7.77 -6.07 0.66
CA ASP A 140 8.29 -4.79 1.12
C ASP A 140 9.35 -4.34 0.11
N ILE A 141 9.03 -3.31 -0.67
CA ILE A 141 9.86 -2.84 -1.78
C ILE A 141 10.41 -1.46 -1.45
N LYS A 142 11.73 -1.30 -1.54
CA LYS A 142 12.39 0.00 -1.50
C LYS A 142 12.45 0.57 -2.90
N VAL A 143 12.05 1.83 -3.06
CA VAL A 143 12.18 2.60 -4.30
C VAL A 143 13.20 3.70 -4.06
N ASN A 144 14.22 3.75 -4.92
CA ASN A 144 15.33 4.69 -4.85
C ASN A 144 15.50 5.43 -6.18
N GLU A 145 16.28 6.51 -6.15
CA GLU A 145 16.86 7.12 -7.34
C GLU A 145 17.77 6.10 -8.05
N LYS A 146 17.93 6.27 -9.35
CA LYS A 146 18.91 5.50 -10.14
C LYS A 146 20.32 5.97 -9.88
#